data_AF-A0A7S2WT51-F1
#
_entry.id   AF-A0A7S2WT51-F1
#
_cell.length_a   1.000
_cell.length_b   1.000
_cell.length_c   1.000
_cell.angle_alpha   90.00
_cell.angle_beta   90.00
_cell.angle_gamma   90.00
#
_symmetry.space_group_name_H-M   'P 1'
#
loop_
_entity.id
_entity.type
_entity.pdbx_description
1 polymer ?
#
loop_
_entity_poly.entity_id
_entity_poly.type
_entity_poly.pdbx_seq_one_letter_code
_entity_poly.pdbx_strand_id
1 'polypeptide(L)'
;TKIVKMSSWDDVDLLDMSFEEEQDMYTYPCPCGDNFFMTVDDLLNAEELAPCPSCSLLLKVVYDPDEFLASMEIIEAEQGDQGELTQGLKALSLENPQQEETSH
;
A
#
# COMPACT_ATOMS: atom_id res chain seq x y z
N THR A 1 4.58 -26.01 -30.17
CA THR A 1 5.50 -25.84 -29.02
C THR A 1 4.72 -26.12 -27.77
N LYS A 2 5.09 -27.14 -26.98
CA LYS A 2 4.45 -27.37 -25.68
C LYS A 2 4.84 -26.21 -24.78
N ILE A 3 3.90 -25.29 -24.57
CA ILE A 3 3.98 -24.29 -23.51
C ILE A 3 4.15 -25.03 -22.19
N VAL A 4 5.32 -24.89 -21.58
CA VAL A 4 5.59 -25.41 -20.24
C VAL A 4 4.78 -24.53 -19.30
N LYS A 5 3.64 -25.02 -18.83
CA LYS A 5 2.89 -24.38 -17.76
C LYS A 5 3.75 -24.50 -16.51
N MET A 6 4.59 -23.49 -16.26
CA MET A 6 5.23 -23.30 -14.95
C MET A 6 4.11 -23.40 -13.93
N SER A 7 4.20 -24.41 -13.07
CA SER A 7 3.10 -24.75 -12.16
C SER A 7 3.25 -23.88 -10.93
N SER A 8 2.49 -22.78 -10.87
CA SER A 8 2.25 -22.03 -9.63
C SER A 8 1.61 -22.95 -8.60
N TRP A 9 1.88 -22.71 -7.32
CA TRP A 9 1.25 -23.42 -6.22
C TRP A 9 -0.24 -23.10 -6.13
N ASP A 10 -0.57 -21.82 -6.26
CA ASP A 10 -1.93 -21.30 -6.34
C ASP A 10 -1.94 -19.95 -7.08
N ASP A 11 -3.14 -19.52 -7.49
CA ASP A 11 -3.38 -18.24 -8.14
C ASP A 11 -4.20 -17.36 -7.19
N VAL A 12 -3.65 -16.22 -6.76
CA VAL A 12 -4.23 -15.33 -5.73
C VAL A 12 -4.32 -13.91 -6.27
N ASP A 13 -5.45 -13.23 -6.06
CA ASP A 13 -5.62 -11.84 -6.45
C ASP A 13 -4.73 -10.92 -5.60
N LEU A 14 -4.13 -9.88 -6.21
CA LEU A 14 -3.27 -8.92 -5.50
C LEU A 14 -3.99 -8.26 -4.30
N LEU A 15 -5.30 -8.11 -4.39
CA LEU A 15 -6.15 -7.55 -3.32
C LEU A 15 -6.28 -8.44 -2.08
N ASP A 16 -5.96 -9.74 -2.19
CA ASP A 16 -5.96 -10.70 -1.07
C ASP A 16 -4.57 -10.78 -0.40
N MET A 17 -3.57 -10.11 -0.97
CA MET A 17 -2.24 -10.00 -0.36
C MET A 17 -2.19 -8.86 0.66
N SER A 18 -1.29 -8.99 1.64
CA SER A 18 -1.03 -7.94 2.63
C SER A 18 0.06 -7.00 2.13
N PHE A 19 -0.23 -5.71 2.05
CA PHE A 19 0.78 -4.70 1.68
C PHE A 19 1.57 -4.22 2.90
N GLU A 20 2.90 -4.21 2.79
CA GLU A 20 3.82 -3.69 3.80
C GLU A 20 4.43 -2.36 3.34
N GLU A 21 3.90 -1.25 3.87
CA GLU A 21 4.29 0.12 3.48
C GLU A 21 5.78 0.43 3.73
N GLU A 22 6.40 -0.21 4.72
CA GLU A 22 7.81 0.03 5.06
C GLU A 22 8.79 -0.53 4.03
N GLN A 23 8.35 -1.54 3.26
CA GLN A 23 9.19 -2.29 2.33
C GLN A 23 8.67 -2.24 0.88
N ASP A 24 7.54 -1.56 0.64
CA ASP A 24 6.84 -1.51 -0.64
C ASP A 24 6.71 -2.91 -1.27
N MET A 25 6.15 -3.84 -0.48
CA MET A 25 5.97 -5.23 -0.91
C MET A 25 4.67 -5.83 -0.44
N TYR A 26 4.17 -6.79 -1.22
CA TYR A 26 3.02 -7.61 -0.92
C TYR A 26 3.46 -8.97 -0.38
N THR A 27 2.80 -9.42 0.69
CA THR A 27 3.05 -10.73 1.29
C THR A 27 1.80 -11.60 1.36
N TYR A 28 2.00 -12.92 1.26
CA TYR A 28 0.92 -13.90 1.35
C TYR A 28 1.40 -15.14 2.12
N PRO A 29 0.60 -15.73 3.03
CA PRO A 29 1.03 -16.88 3.83
C PRO A 29 1.35 -18.10 2.97
N CYS A 30 2.54 -18.66 3.14
CA CYS A 30 2.98 -19.88 2.47
C CYS A 30 2.74 -21.11 3.36
N PRO A 31 2.28 -22.25 2.81
CA PRO A 31 2.05 -23.47 3.60
C PRO A 31 3.31 -24.06 4.25
N CYS A 32 4.51 -23.58 3.91
CA CYS A 32 5.75 -23.99 4.59
C CYS A 32 5.96 -23.31 5.96
N GLY A 33 5.20 -22.26 6.26
CA GLY A 33 5.30 -21.48 7.50
C GLY A 33 5.95 -20.10 7.36
N ASP A 34 6.42 -19.73 6.17
CA ASP A 34 6.88 -18.38 5.82
C ASP A 34 5.84 -17.66 4.94
N ASN A 35 6.24 -16.58 4.27
CA ASN A 35 5.40 -15.85 3.33
C ASN A 35 5.98 -15.93 1.91
N PHE A 36 5.11 -15.79 0.91
CA PHE A 36 5.49 -15.36 -0.43
C PHE A 36 5.72 -13.86 -0.41
N PHE A 37 6.66 -13.37 -1.22
CA PHE A 37 7.01 -11.95 -1.31
C PHE A 37 6.93 -11.50 -2.76
N MET A 38 6.33 -10.35 -2.99
CA MET A 38 6.25 -9.68 -4.29
C MET A 38 6.49 -8.20 -4.09
N THR A 39 7.52 -7.63 -4.72
CA THR A 39 7.79 -6.19 -4.57
C THR A 39 6.91 -5.36 -5.49
N VAL A 40 6.69 -4.10 -5.14
CA VAL A 40 5.99 -3.15 -6.04
C VAL A 40 6.75 -2.99 -7.36
N ASP A 41 8.09 -2.98 -7.34
CA ASP A 41 8.91 -2.92 -8.56
C ASP A 41 8.67 -4.14 -9.47
N ASP A 42 8.56 -5.34 -8.91
CA ASP A 42 8.23 -6.54 -9.68
C ASP A 42 6.86 -6.41 -10.37
N LEU A 43 5.85 -5.90 -9.66
CA LEU A 43 4.52 -5.66 -10.23
C LEU A 43 4.53 -4.58 -11.32
N LEU A 44 5.36 -3.54 -11.17
CA LEU A 44 5.57 -2.53 -12.21
C LEU A 44 6.24 -3.11 -13.47
N ASN A 45 7.08 -4.13 -13.31
CA ASN A 45 7.70 -4.86 -14.42
C ASN A 45 6.79 -5.95 -15.02
N ALA A 46 5.50 -5.99 -14.63
CA ALA A 46 4.54 -7.00 -15.03
C ALA A 46 4.90 -8.44 -14.60
N GLU A 47 5.66 -8.58 -13.49
CA GLU A 47 5.96 -9.88 -12.91
C GLU A 47 4.75 -10.38 -12.10
N GLU A 48 4.44 -11.66 -12.25
CA GLU A 48 3.26 -12.30 -11.64
C GLU A 48 3.62 -13.46 -10.72
N LEU A 49 4.91 -13.80 -10.56
CA LEU A 49 5.36 -14.93 -9.76
C LEU A 49 6.03 -14.47 -8.46
N ALA A 50 5.36 -14.65 -7.33
CA ALA A 50 5.91 -14.36 -6.01
C ALA A 50 6.66 -15.59 -5.47
N PRO A 51 7.98 -15.53 -5.26
CA PRO A 51 8.74 -16.63 -4.67
C PRO A 51 8.59 -16.69 -3.15
N CYS A 52 8.62 -17.91 -2.61
CA CYS A 52 8.85 -18.13 -1.18
C CYS A 52 10.34 -18.42 -0.92
N PRO A 53 11.03 -17.67 -0.03
CA PRO A 53 12.45 -17.83 0.24
C PRO A 53 12.79 -19.17 0.91
N SER A 54 11.81 -19.84 1.52
CA SER A 54 12.04 -21.02 2.34
C SER A 54 11.78 -22.36 1.65
N CYS A 55 10.91 -22.41 0.63
CA CYS A 55 10.47 -23.69 0.07
C CYS A 55 10.47 -23.77 -1.46
N SER A 56 10.94 -22.73 -2.17
CA SER A 56 10.99 -22.65 -3.65
C SER A 56 9.63 -22.72 -4.36
N LEU A 57 8.52 -22.69 -3.63
CA LEU A 57 7.18 -22.53 -4.21
C LEU A 57 7.05 -21.13 -4.84
N LEU A 58 6.24 -21.05 -5.89
CA LEU A 58 5.87 -19.82 -6.57
C LEU A 58 4.35 -19.64 -6.45
N LEU A 59 3.91 -18.47 -5.99
CA LEU A 59 2.50 -18.07 -6.02
C LEU A 59 2.27 -17.19 -7.24
N LYS A 60 1.20 -17.44 -8.00
CA LYS A 60 0.82 -16.57 -9.12
C LYS A 60 -0.09 -15.46 -8.60
N VAL A 61 0.34 -14.22 -8.76
CA VAL A 61 -0.41 -13.03 -8.39
C VAL A 61 -1.25 -12.59 -9.59
N VAL A 62 -2.56 -12.50 -9.40
CA VAL A 62 -3.51 -12.07 -10.43
C VAL A 62 -3.80 -10.58 -10.23
N TYR A 63 -3.40 -9.77 -11.21
CA TYR A 63 -3.65 -8.33 -11.27
C TYR A 63 -3.62 -7.86 -12.73
N ASP A 64 -4.11 -6.64 -12.95
CA ASP A 64 -3.97 -5.95 -14.22
C ASP A 64 -2.82 -4.92 -14.10
N PRO A 65 -1.73 -5.06 -14.89
CA PRO A 65 -0.56 -4.19 -14.78
C PRO A 65 -0.87 -2.76 -15.23
N ASP A 66 -1.77 -2.57 -16.19
CA ASP A 66 -2.16 -1.24 -16.66
C ASP A 66 -2.98 -0.51 -15.58
N GLU A 67 -3.92 -1.19 -14.91
CA GLU A 67 -4.64 -0.61 -13.76
C GLU A 67 -3.70 -0.33 -12.58
N PHE A 68 -2.74 -1.24 -12.30
CA PHE A 68 -1.79 -1.06 -11.22
C PHE A 68 -0.89 0.18 -11.45
N LEU A 69 -0.36 0.35 -12.66
CA LEU A 69 0.41 1.53 -13.06
C LEU A 69 -0.41 2.82 -12.91
N ALA A 70 -1.65 2.82 -13.42
CA ALA A 70 -2.54 3.97 -13.32
C ALA A 70 -2.82 4.35 -11.85
N SER A 71 -2.97 3.35 -10.97
CA SER A 71 -3.17 3.60 -9.54
C SER A 71 -1.97 4.27 -8.87
N MET A 72 -0.75 3.95 -9.31
CA MET A 72 0.48 4.48 -8.74
C MET A 72 0.78 5.92 -9.21
N GLU A 73 0.53 6.21 -10.50
CA GLU A 73 0.72 7.54 -11.09
C GLU A 73 -0.17 8.60 -10.41
N ILE A 74 -1.35 8.20 -9.93
CA ILE A 74 -2.27 9.08 -9.19
C ILE A 74 -1.69 9.44 -7.81
N ILE A 75 -0.99 8.51 -7.14
CA ILE A 75 -0.46 8.72 -5.78
C ILE A 75 0.74 9.68 -5.80
N GLU A 76 1.61 9.61 -6.81
CA GLU A 76 2.75 10.52 -6.96
C GLU A 76 2.31 11.97 -7.27
N ALA A 77 1.18 12.15 -7.95
CA ALA A 77 0.67 13.47 -8.33
C ALA A 77 0.07 14.27 -7.16
N GLU A 78 -0.41 13.61 -6.10
CA GLU A 78 -0.94 14.29 -4.90
C GLU A 78 0.15 14.66 -3.88
N GLN A 79 1.35 14.06 -3.96
CA GLN A 79 2.50 14.43 -3.12
C GLN A 79 3.32 15.55 -3.78
N GLY A 80 2.64 16.65 -4.12
CA GLY A 80 3.21 17.74 -4.91
C GLY A 80 2.51 19.09 -4.73
N ASP A 81 2.04 19.45 -3.54
CA ASP A 81 1.71 20.83 -3.19
C ASP A 81 2.08 21.15 -1.73
N GLN A 82 2.54 22.37 -1.47
CA GLN A 82 3.69 22.69 -0.63
C GLN A 82 3.41 22.93 0.87
N GLY A 83 4.48 22.84 1.67
CA GLY A 83 4.53 23.45 3.00
C GLY A 83 4.56 24.99 2.99
N GLU A 84 4.55 25.56 4.20
CA GLU A 84 4.79 26.97 4.59
C GLU A 84 3.56 27.79 5.05
N LEU A 85 3.39 27.93 6.36
CA LEU A 85 2.89 29.15 7.01
C LEU A 85 3.71 29.42 8.28
N THR A 86 4.90 29.98 8.09
CA THR A 86 5.67 30.59 9.17
C THR A 86 5.27 32.06 9.38
N GLN A 87 4.93 32.36 10.64
CA GLN A 87 5.11 33.61 11.40
C GLN A 87 4.07 34.76 11.34
N GLY A 88 3.63 35.10 12.57
CA GLY A 88 3.38 36.47 13.05
C GLY A 88 1.90 36.85 13.08
N LEU A 89 1.29 37.36 14.13
CA LEU A 89 1.78 38.05 15.32
C LEU A 89 0.81 37.85 16.51
N LYS A 90 1.38 37.84 17.72
CA LYS A 90 0.74 37.98 19.03
C LYS A 90 -0.10 39.25 19.16
N ALA A 91 -1.21 39.16 19.92
CA ALA A 91 -1.84 40.17 20.80
C ALA A 91 -3.35 39.86 20.88
N LEU A 92 -4.12 39.83 21.96
CA LEU A 92 -4.06 40.13 23.40
C LEU A 92 -5.23 39.30 24.01
N SER A 93 -5.04 38.55 25.09
CA SER A 93 -5.41 38.96 26.47
C SER A 93 -6.83 39.55 26.63
N LEU A 94 -7.57 38.95 27.59
CA LEU A 94 -8.83 39.42 28.22
C LEU A 94 -10.05 39.21 27.32
N GLU A 95 -11.17 38.60 27.71
CA GLU A 95 -11.87 38.39 28.98
C GLU A 95 -12.99 37.38 28.67
N ASN A 96 -13.25 36.39 29.54
CA ASN A 96 -14.47 35.58 29.42
C ASN A 96 -15.41 35.90 30.59
N PRO A 97 -16.31 36.89 30.42
CA PRO A 97 -17.53 36.98 31.18
C PRO A 97 -18.70 36.59 30.27
N GLN A 98 -19.39 35.50 30.61
CA GLN A 98 -20.84 35.54 30.83
C GLN A 98 -21.34 34.19 31.35
N GLN A 99 -21.61 34.18 32.67
CA GLN A 99 -22.83 33.60 33.22
C GLN A 99 -24.00 34.16 32.41
N GLU A 100 -25.01 33.39 32.03
CA GLU A 100 -26.22 33.04 32.79
C GLU A 100 -27.08 32.29 31.72
N GLU A 101 -27.90 31.29 31.98
CA GLU A 101 -29.08 31.38 32.83
C GLU A 101 -29.57 29.98 33.27
N THR A 102 -30.25 30.05 34.39
CA THR A 102 -31.09 29.11 35.13
C THR A 102 -32.03 28.22 34.30
N SER A 103 -32.36 27.03 34.78
CA SER A 103 -33.73 26.75 35.27
C SER A 103 -33.77 25.48 36.11
N HIS A 104 -34.59 25.60 37.16
CA HIS A 104 -35.13 24.56 38.02
C HIS A 104 -35.99 23.56 37.22
#